data_AF-A0A928ZBV8-F1
#
_entry.id   AF-A0A928ZBV8-F1
#
_cell.length_a   1.000
_cell.length_b   1.000
_cell.length_c   1.000
_cell.angle_alpha   90.00
_cell.angle_beta   90.00
_cell.angle_gamma   90.00
#
_symmetry.space_group_name_H-M   'P 1'
#
loop_
_entity.id
_entity.type
_entity.pdbx_description
1 polymer ?
#
loop_
_entity_poly.entity_id
_entity_poly.type
_entity_poly.pdbx_seq_one_letter_code
_entity_poly.pdbx_strand_id
1 'polypeptide(L)'
;MRLRYLWLWLLIAWLAFAPIADAEMCRQRFGQTVCILKLKRSAKNYWEYRATVSVDGEKQRAKEIYNCRDRTLTRKGKYPIPFEPNSPGKLVCDLFKKS
;
A
#
# COMPACT_ATOMS: atom_id res chain seq x y z
N MET A 1 5.49 -29.10 38.52
CA MET A 1 4.85 -29.09 37.17
C MET A 1 4.00 -27.84 36.89
N ARG A 2 3.27 -27.25 37.85
CA ARG A 2 2.37 -26.09 37.63
C ARG A 2 3.05 -24.77 37.22
N LEU A 3 4.27 -24.47 37.72
CA LEU A 3 4.94 -23.18 37.47
C LEU A 3 5.49 -23.04 36.04
N ARG A 4 5.87 -24.15 35.39
CA ARG A 4 6.39 -24.16 34.01
C ARG A 4 5.31 -23.82 32.99
N TYR A 5 4.07 -24.26 33.24
CA TYR A 5 2.92 -23.89 32.41
C TYR A 5 2.50 -22.44 32.63
N LEU A 6 2.58 -21.92 33.86
CA LEU A 6 2.31 -20.51 34.14
C LEU A 6 3.21 -19.58 33.32
N TRP A 7 4.51 -19.88 33.23
CA TRP A 7 5.44 -19.10 32.41
C TRP A 7 5.12 -19.18 30.91
N LEU A 8 4.75 -20.35 30.42
CA LEU A 8 4.30 -20.54 29.04
C LEU A 8 3.01 -19.75 28.74
N TRP A 9 2.03 -19.78 29.64
CA TRP A 9 0.80 -19.01 29.51
C TRP A 9 1.05 -17.50 29.52
N LEU A 10 1.97 -17.03 30.37
CA LEU A 10 2.35 -15.62 30.45
C LEU A 10 3.05 -15.16 29.16
N LEU A 11 3.88 -16.02 28.58
CA LEU A 11 4.59 -15.75 27.33
C LEU A 11 3.64 -15.74 26.12
N ILE A 12 2.65 -16.63 26.09
CA ILE A 12 1.60 -16.64 25.05
C ILE A 12 0.70 -15.40 25.17
N ALA A 13 0.31 -15.02 26.39
CA ALA A 13 -0.48 -13.82 26.63
C ALA A 13 0.27 -12.53 26.19
N TRP A 14 1.59 -12.48 26.41
CA TRP A 14 2.44 -11.38 25.97
C TRP A 14 2.51 -11.28 24.44
N LEU A 15 2.69 -12.41 23.75
CA LEU A 15 2.72 -12.46 22.28
C LEU A 15 1.38 -12.10 21.64
N ALA A 16 0.26 -12.42 22.32
CA ALA A 16 -1.08 -12.07 21.85
C ALA A 16 -1.38 -10.56 21.91
N PHE A 17 -0.63 -9.79 22.67
CA PHE A 17 -0.81 -8.34 22.83
C PHE A 17 0.05 -7.50 21.88
N ALA A 18 0.83 -8.11 20.99
CA ALA A 18 1.63 -7.37 20.02
C ALA A 18 0.70 -6.62 19.04
N PRO A 19 0.81 -5.28 18.93
CA PRO A 19 0.04 -4.54 17.94
C PRO A 19 0.50 -4.93 16.53
N ILE A 20 -0.47 -5.16 15.64
CA ILE A 20 -0.19 -5.36 14.22
C ILE A 20 0.23 -4.00 13.66
N ALA A 21 1.49 -3.86 13.29
CA ALA A 21 1.98 -2.68 12.60
C ALA A 21 1.57 -2.75 11.12
N ASP A 22 0.75 -1.80 10.67
CA ASP A 22 0.54 -1.56 9.24
C ASP A 22 1.85 -0.99 8.68
N ALA A 23 2.65 -1.83 8.01
CA ALA A 23 3.85 -1.36 7.34
C ALA A 23 3.44 -0.56 6.10
N GLU A 24 3.58 0.77 6.16
CA GLU A 24 3.45 1.61 4.97
C GLU A 24 4.56 1.23 3.97
N MET A 25 4.16 0.86 2.75
CA MET A 25 5.13 0.52 1.71
C MET A 25 5.66 1.82 1.08
N CYS A 26 6.75 2.33 1.65
CA CYS A 26 7.43 3.52 1.16
C CYS A 26 8.59 3.19 0.21
N ARG A 27 8.76 4.03 -0.82
CA ARG A 27 9.89 4.01 -1.74
C ARG A 27 10.39 5.43 -1.97
N GLN A 28 11.70 5.63 -1.81
CA GLN A 28 12.36 6.84 -2.30
C GLN A 28 12.73 6.70 -3.77
N ARG A 29 12.33 7.68 -4.58
CA ARG A 29 12.68 7.78 -6.00
C ARG A 29 12.74 9.25 -6.39
N PHE A 30 13.81 9.63 -7.09
CA PHE A 30 13.97 10.99 -7.64
C PHE A 30 13.82 12.12 -6.59
N GLY A 31 14.30 11.88 -5.37
CA GLY A 31 14.22 12.86 -4.27
C GLY A 31 12.86 12.93 -3.58
N GLN A 32 11.86 12.17 -4.03
CA GLN A 32 10.54 12.10 -3.41
C GLN A 32 10.34 10.76 -2.70
N THR A 33 9.67 10.80 -1.55
CA THR A 33 9.25 9.63 -0.80
C THR A 33 7.78 9.36 -1.07
N VAL A 34 7.47 8.26 -1.74
CA VAL A 34 6.08 7.86 -1.99
C VAL A 34 5.73 6.65 -1.15
N CYS A 35 4.67 6.77 -0.36
CA CYS A 35 4.17 5.73 0.52
C CYS A 35 2.77 5.29 0.09
N ILE A 36 2.55 3.99 -0.02
CA ILE A 36 1.22 3.42 -0.27
C ILE A 36 0.53 3.22 1.08
N LEU A 37 -0.50 4.03 1.35
CA LEU A 37 -1.24 4.00 2.61
C LEU A 37 -2.35 2.95 2.60
N LYS A 38 -3.04 2.81 1.46
CA LYS A 38 -4.09 1.81 1.24
C LYS A 38 -3.99 1.33 -0.19
N LEU A 39 -4.17 0.02 -0.39
CA LEU A 39 -4.16 -0.57 -1.71
C LEU A 39 -5.18 -1.69 -1.81
N LYS A 40 -5.92 -1.73 -2.91
CA LYS A 40 -6.83 -2.84 -3.23
C LYS A 40 -6.77 -3.13 -4.72
N ARG A 41 -6.35 -4.35 -5.08
CA ARG A 41 -6.44 -4.85 -6.46
C ARG A 41 -7.90 -5.15 -6.81
N SER A 42 -8.30 -4.87 -8.04
CA SER A 42 -9.63 -5.26 -8.56
C SER A 42 -9.70 -6.78 -8.76
N ALA A 43 -10.84 -7.37 -8.42
CA ALA A 43 -11.09 -8.80 -8.66
C ALA A 43 -11.44 -9.09 -10.12
N LYS A 44 -12.05 -8.12 -10.82
CA LYS A 44 -12.46 -8.25 -12.23
C LYS A 44 -11.31 -7.98 -13.19
N ASN A 45 -10.49 -6.95 -12.90
CA ASN A 45 -9.40 -6.51 -13.75
C ASN A 45 -8.09 -6.55 -12.95
N TYR A 46 -7.29 -7.60 -13.09
CA TYR A 46 -6.08 -7.78 -12.26
C TYR A 46 -5.03 -6.67 -12.43
N TRP A 47 -5.10 -5.90 -13.52
CA TRP A 47 -4.24 -4.75 -13.80
C TRP A 47 -4.73 -3.43 -13.16
N GLU A 48 -5.91 -3.42 -12.55
CA GLU A 48 -6.46 -2.24 -11.88
C GLU A 48 -6.21 -2.28 -10.37
N TYR A 49 -5.62 -1.19 -9.87
CA TYR A 49 -5.31 -1.01 -8.46
C TYR A 49 -5.99 0.25 -7.95
N ARG A 50 -6.65 0.15 -6.80
CA ARG A 50 -7.22 1.31 -6.13
C ARG A 50 -6.35 1.65 -4.93
N ALA A 51 -5.64 2.77 -4.99
CA ALA A 51 -4.71 3.14 -3.94
C ALA A 51 -4.95 4.54 -3.38
N THR A 52 -4.55 4.72 -2.13
CA THR A 52 -4.32 6.02 -1.51
C THR A 52 -2.84 6.10 -1.22
N VAL A 53 -2.17 7.11 -1.77
CA VAL A 53 -0.74 7.31 -1.62
C VAL A 53 -0.46 8.59 -0.85
N SER A 54 0.72 8.64 -0.24
CA SER A 54 1.32 9.86 0.31
C SER A 54 2.58 10.17 -0.50
N VAL A 55 2.82 11.44 -0.78
CA VAL A 55 4.03 11.93 -1.46
C VAL A 55 4.70 12.92 -0.52
N ASP A 56 5.94 12.67 -0.13
CA ASP A 56 6.71 13.46 0.82
C ASP A 56 5.98 13.72 2.16
N GLY A 57 5.20 12.73 2.61
CA GLY A 57 4.38 12.82 3.82
C GLY A 57 3.00 13.44 3.59
N GLU A 58 2.76 14.05 2.43
CA GLU A 58 1.45 14.58 2.07
C GLU A 58 0.52 13.51 1.49
N LYS A 59 -0.46 13.12 2.30
CA LYS A 59 -1.51 12.19 1.90
C LYS A 59 -2.37 12.78 0.77
N GLN A 60 -2.42 12.06 -0.34
CA GLN A 60 -3.31 12.39 -1.45
C GLN A 60 -4.77 12.21 -1.02
N ARG A 61 -5.58 13.25 -1.25
CA ARG A 61 -6.96 13.34 -0.72
C ARG A 61 -7.93 12.33 -1.35
N ALA A 62 -7.62 11.82 -2.55
CA ALA A 62 -8.50 10.93 -3.28
C ALA A 62 -7.95 9.51 -3.33
N LYS A 63 -8.86 8.53 -3.26
CA LYS A 63 -8.58 7.17 -3.71
C LYS A 63 -8.56 7.18 -5.23
N GLU A 64 -7.41 6.89 -5.80
CA GLU A 64 -7.18 6.88 -7.24
C GLU A 64 -7.25 5.44 -7.77
N ILE A 65 -7.68 5.29 -9.02
CA ILE A 65 -7.67 4.02 -9.74
C ILE A 65 -6.50 4.07 -10.71
N TYR A 66 -5.53 3.18 -10.53
CA TYR A 66 -4.36 3.04 -11.38
C TYR A 66 -4.57 1.84 -12.30
N ASN A 67 -4.57 2.07 -13.60
CA ASN A 67 -4.56 1.03 -14.62
C ASN A 67 -3.11 0.80 -15.05
N CYS A 68 -2.53 -0.32 -14.60
CA CYS A 68 -1.13 -0.65 -14.86
C CYS A 68 -0.86 -1.25 -16.23
N ARG A 69 -1.91 -1.63 -16.98
CA ARG A 69 -1.80 -2.06 -18.37
C ARG A 69 -1.63 -0.86 -19.28
N ASP A 70 -2.53 0.11 -19.15
CA ASP A 70 -2.59 1.29 -20.04
C ASP A 70 -1.79 2.48 -19.49
N ARG A 71 -1.25 2.34 -18.27
CA ARG A 71 -0.49 3.39 -17.55
C ARG A 71 -1.27 4.69 -17.41
N THR A 72 -2.49 4.57 -16.89
CA THR A 72 -3.39 5.71 -16.63
C THR A 72 -3.87 5.72 -15.18
N LEU A 73 -4.13 6.91 -14.66
CA LEU A 73 -4.77 7.12 -13.37
C LEU A 73 -6.13 7.78 -13.56
N THR A 74 -7.11 7.36 -12.77
CA THR A 74 -8.45 7.93 -12.75
C THR A 74 -8.75 8.46 -11.35
N ARG A 75 -9.00 9.77 -11.27
CA ARG A 75 -9.42 10.45 -10.03
C ARG A 75 -10.94 10.53 -9.97
N LYS A 76 -11.56 9.91 -8.97
CA LYS A 76 -13.01 10.02 -8.69
C LYS A 76 -13.92 9.79 -9.91
N GLY A 77 -13.59 8.80 -10.75
CA GLY A 77 -14.41 8.45 -11.92
C GLY A 77 -14.36 9.45 -13.09
N LYS A 78 -13.40 10.38 -13.08
CA LYS A 78 -13.12 11.24 -14.24
C LYS A 78 -12.45 10.45 -15.37
N TYR A 79 -12.17 11.12 -16.49
CA TYR A 79 -11.42 10.55 -17.60
C TYR A 79 -10.05 10.00 -17.15
N PRO A 80 -9.57 8.89 -17.74
CA PRO A 80 -8.24 8.38 -17.48
C PRO A 80 -7.18 9.41 -17.90
N ILE A 81 -6.25 9.69 -17.00
CA ILE A 81 -5.14 10.62 -17.21
C ILE A 81 -3.87 9.76 -17.37
N PRO A 82 -3.10 9.91 -18.46
CA PRO A 82 -1.82 9.23 -18.62
C PRO A 82 -0.88 9.50 -17.45
N PHE A 83 -0.08 8.51 -17.06
CA PHE A 83 0.97 8.73 -16.07
C PHE A 83 1.97 9.75 -16.58
N GLU A 84 2.21 10.77 -15.78
CA GLU A 84 3.37 11.63 -15.97
C GLU A 84 4.67 10.84 -15.67
N PRO A 85 5.79 11.20 -16.29
CA PRO A 85 7.10 10.72 -15.87
C PRO A 85 7.26 10.91 -14.36
N ASN A 86 7.69 9.86 -13.67
CA ASN A 86 7.90 9.85 -12.21
C ASN A 86 6.63 10.03 -11.36
N SER A 87 5.44 9.89 -11.95
CA SER A 87 4.20 9.95 -11.18
C SER A 87 4.07 8.80 -10.16
N PRO A 88 3.29 9.01 -9.08
CA PRO A 88 2.93 7.95 -8.14
C PRO A 88 2.33 6.72 -8.81
N GLY A 89 1.63 6.89 -9.94
CA GLY A 89 1.05 5.78 -10.70
C GLY A 89 2.08 4.80 -11.24
N LYS A 90 3.24 5.30 -11.70
CA LYS A 90 4.37 4.43 -12.11
C LYS A 90 4.88 3.61 -10.93
N LEU A 91 4.98 4.22 -9.75
CA LEU A 91 5.47 3.54 -8.54
C LEU A 91 4.51 2.46 -8.06
N VAL A 92 3.21 2.77 -8.03
CA VAL A 92 2.17 1.78 -7.72
C VAL A 92 2.29 0.61 -8.68
N CYS A 93 2.41 0.83 -9.98
CA CYS A 93 2.48 -0.27 -10.94
C CYS A 93 3.80 -1.06 -10.90
N ASP A 94 4.94 -0.41 -10.67
CA ASP A 94 6.24 -1.07 -10.59
C ASP A 94 6.39 -1.94 -9.33
N LEU A 95 5.81 -1.51 -8.20
CA LEU A 95 5.82 -2.28 -6.95
C LEU A 95 5.16 -3.65 -7.09
N PHE A 96 4.13 -3.77 -7.94
CA PHE A 96 3.34 -5.01 -8.07
C PHE A 96 3.59 -5.77 -9.37
N LYS A 97 4.38 -5.23 -10.32
CA LYS A 97 4.84 -6.00 -11.48
C LYS A 97 5.78 -7.15 -11.10
N LYS A 98 6.34 -7.12 -9.88
CA LYS A 98 7.33 -8.08 -9.38
C LYS A 98 6.80 -9.06 -8.32
N SER A 99 5.48 -9.10 -8.06
CA SER A 99 4.84 -10.06 -7.15
C SER A 99 4.18 -11.21 -7.89
#